data_AF-A0A956HRV9-F1
#
_entry.id   AF-A0A956HRV9-F1
#
_cell.length_a   1.000
_cell.length_b   1.000
_cell.length_c   1.000
_cell.angle_alpha   90.00
_cell.angle_beta   90.00
_cell.angle_gamma   90.00
#
_symmetry.space_group_name_H-M   'P 1'
#
loop_
_entity.id
_entity.type
_entity.pdbx_description
1 polymer ?
#
loop_
_entity_poly.entity_id
_entity_poly.type
_entity_poly.pdbx_seq_one_letter_code
_entity_poly.pdbx_strand_id
1 'polypeptide(L)'
;MSEAGGQSGSEPTLRRELGAFDATAVVIGAIIGVGIFFTPSRVAALAGSAELAMLTWVLGGVIAALGGLTFAELGALVPRAGGQYELLRDA
;
A
#
# COMPACT_ATOMS: atom_id res chain seq x y z
N MET A 1 54.63 -13.95 -1.52
CA MET A 1 53.28 -14.03 -0.90
C MET A 1 52.59 -12.72 -1.25
N SER A 2 51.95 -12.66 -2.42
CA SER A 2 51.36 -11.42 -2.97
C SER A 2 49.99 -11.20 -2.33
N GLU A 3 49.75 -9.99 -1.86
CA GLU A 3 48.51 -9.57 -1.21
C GLU A 3 47.31 -9.78 -2.13
N ALA A 4 46.26 -10.42 -1.58
CA ALA A 4 44.98 -10.55 -2.23
C ALA A 4 44.29 -9.17 -2.24
N GLY A 5 44.21 -8.54 -3.41
CA GLY A 5 43.41 -7.35 -3.63
C GLY A 5 41.93 -7.66 -3.39
N GLY A 6 41.42 -7.25 -2.23
CA GLY A 6 40.00 -7.26 -1.93
C GLY A 6 39.28 -6.27 -2.83
N GLN A 7 38.48 -6.77 -3.77
CA GLN A 7 37.56 -5.94 -4.54
C GLN A 7 36.49 -5.41 -3.59
N SER A 8 36.60 -4.13 -3.22
CA SER A 8 35.52 -3.36 -2.59
C SER A 8 34.43 -3.13 -3.63
N GLY A 9 33.58 -4.14 -3.84
CA GLY A 9 32.35 -3.98 -4.61
C GLY A 9 31.46 -2.96 -3.90
N SER A 10 31.28 -1.80 -4.52
CA SER A 10 30.36 -0.77 -4.05
C SER A 10 28.97 -1.39 -3.89
N GLU A 11 28.39 -1.37 -2.69
CA GLU A 11 27.05 -1.91 -2.48
C GLU A 11 26.04 -1.20 -3.41
N PRO A 12 25.12 -1.94 -4.06
CA PRO A 12 24.10 -1.33 -4.88
C PRO A 12 23.24 -0.39 -4.03
N THR A 13 23.23 0.90 -4.34
CA THR A 13 22.36 1.88 -3.68
C THR A 13 21.08 2.06 -4.49
N LEU A 14 19.93 2.11 -3.80
CA LEU A 14 18.64 2.34 -4.44
C LEU A 14 18.54 3.79 -4.93
N ARG A 15 18.15 3.98 -6.19
CA ARG A 15 17.90 5.30 -6.76
C ARG A 15 16.52 5.80 -6.34
N ARG A 16 16.45 7.04 -5.86
CA ARG A 16 15.19 7.71 -5.47
C ARG A 16 14.51 8.33 -6.69
N GLU A 17 13.93 7.49 -7.53
CA GLU A 17 13.30 7.91 -8.79
C GLU A 17 11.76 7.83 -8.77
N LEU A 18 11.18 7.08 -7.82
CA LEU A 18 9.73 6.94 -7.71
C LEU A 18 9.07 8.23 -7.24
N GLY A 19 8.19 8.76 -8.08
CA GLY A 19 7.35 9.92 -7.77
C GLY A 19 5.98 9.52 -7.21
N ALA A 20 5.13 10.52 -7.00
CA ALA A 20 3.77 10.30 -6.49
C ALA A 20 2.93 9.43 -7.42
N PHE A 21 3.09 9.57 -8.74
CA PHE A 21 2.37 8.75 -9.71
C PHE A 21 2.78 7.29 -9.63
N ASP A 22 4.09 7.01 -9.62
CA ASP A 22 4.60 5.63 -9.53
C ASP A 22 4.15 4.96 -8.23
N ALA A 23 4.28 5.68 -7.10
CA ALA A 23 3.82 5.20 -5.80
C ALA A 23 2.30 4.91 -5.81
N THR A 24 1.50 5.79 -6.39
CA THR A 24 0.05 5.60 -6.50
C THR A 24 -0.29 4.39 -7.36
N ALA A 25 0.36 4.23 -8.51
CA ALA A 25 0.16 3.09 -9.40
C ALA A 25 0.51 1.76 -8.71
N VAL A 26 1.61 1.72 -7.95
CA VAL A 26 2.00 0.56 -7.14
C VAL A 26 0.92 0.23 -6.10
N VAL A 27 0.40 1.24 -5.38
CA VAL A 27 -0.67 1.04 -4.39
C VAL A 27 -1.95 0.53 -5.04
N ILE A 28 -2.37 1.09 -6.17
CA ILE A 28 -3.54 0.61 -6.93
C ILE A 28 -3.35 -0.86 -7.33
N GLY A 29 -2.18 -1.21 -7.88
CA GLY A 29 -1.86 -2.58 -8.28
C GLY A 29 -1.82 -3.56 -7.10
N ALA A 30 -1.41 -3.10 -5.91
CA ALA A 30 -1.43 -3.92 -4.70
C ALA A 30 -2.84 -4.13 -4.13
N ILE A 31 -3.76 -3.16 -4.30
CA ILE A 31 -5.13 -3.24 -3.79
C ILE A 31 -6.03 -4.07 -4.72
N ILE A 32 -5.94 -3.87 -6.05
CA ILE A 32 -6.81 -4.54 -7.02
C ILE A 32 -6.30 -5.96 -7.24
N GLY A 33 -6.87 -6.90 -6.49
CA GLY A 33 -6.64 -8.34 -6.65
C GLY A 33 -7.87 -9.10 -7.16
N VAL A 34 -7.83 -10.43 -7.01
CA VAL A 34 -8.91 -11.33 -7.43
C VAL A 34 -10.26 -11.07 -6.72
N GLY A 35 -10.23 -10.42 -5.55
CA GLY A 35 -11.41 -10.16 -4.73
C GLY A 35 -12.54 -9.43 -5.47
N ILE A 36 -12.22 -8.57 -6.45
CA ILE A 36 -13.24 -7.85 -7.23
C ILE A 36 -14.15 -8.77 -8.05
N PHE A 37 -13.72 -10.00 -8.37
CA PHE A 37 -14.55 -10.95 -9.12
C PHE A 37 -15.57 -11.70 -8.23
N PHE A 38 -15.32 -11.78 -6.92
CA PHE A 38 -16.15 -12.58 -6.00
C PHE A 38 -16.90 -11.73 -4.96
N THR A 39 -16.32 -10.61 -4.53
CA THR A 39 -16.91 -9.75 -3.50
C THR A 39 -18.21 -9.08 -3.96
N PRO A 40 -18.34 -8.55 -5.20
CA PRO A 40 -19.58 -7.87 -5.61
C PRO A 40 -20.82 -8.74 -5.57
N SER A 41 -20.72 -10.01 -5.99
CA SER A 41 -21.85 -10.95 -5.95
C SER A 41 -22.27 -11.25 -4.51
N ARG A 42 -21.30 -11.40 -3.60
CA ARG A 42 -21.56 -11.58 -2.16
C ARG A 42 -22.21 -10.34 -1.55
N VAL A 43 -21.72 -9.14 -1.86
CA VAL A 43 -22.30 -7.88 -1.38
C VAL A 43 -23.74 -7.74 -1.90
N ALA A 44 -23.98 -8.00 -3.18
CA ALA A 44 -25.32 -7.95 -3.76
C ALA A 44 -26.30 -8.94 -3.09
N ALA A 45 -25.84 -10.18 -2.84
CA ALA A 45 -26.64 -11.19 -2.16
C ALA A 45 -27.01 -10.81 -0.71
N LEU A 46 -26.11 -10.11 0.00
CA LEU A 46 -26.33 -9.69 1.38
C LEU A 46 -27.09 -8.36 1.50
N ALA A 47 -26.91 -7.44 0.54
CA ALA A 47 -27.52 -6.11 0.58
C ALA A 47 -29.02 -6.11 0.24
N GLY A 48 -29.51 -7.13 -0.49
CA GLY A 48 -30.93 -7.30 -0.81
C GLY A 48 -31.49 -6.40 -1.91
N SER A 49 -30.75 -5.37 -2.34
CA SER A 49 -31.07 -4.53 -3.51
C SER A 49 -29.80 -3.97 -4.17
N ALA A 50 -29.93 -3.57 -5.44
CA ALA A 50 -28.82 -2.99 -6.18
C ALA A 50 -28.40 -1.61 -5.62
N GLU A 51 -29.35 -0.78 -5.17
CA GLU A 51 -29.02 0.53 -4.59
C GLU A 51 -28.23 0.37 -3.29
N LEU A 52 -28.65 -0.54 -2.40
CA LEU A 52 -27.95 -0.80 -1.14
C LEU A 52 -26.56 -1.40 -1.37
N ALA A 53 -26.40 -2.27 -2.38
CA ALA A 53 -25.10 -2.81 -2.75
C ALA A 53 -24.13 -1.70 -3.20
N MET A 54 -24.59 -0.77 -4.05
CA MET A 54 -23.78 0.37 -4.49
C MET A 54 -23.46 1.33 -3.34
N LEU A 55 -24.43 1.63 -2.47
CA LEU A 55 -24.20 2.44 -1.27
C LEU A 55 -23.14 1.82 -0.36
N THR A 56 -23.15 0.49 -0.19
CA THR A 56 -22.14 -0.24 0.60
C THR A 56 -20.73 -0.03 0.04
N TRP A 57 -20.57 -0.08 -1.28
CA TRP A 57 -19.28 0.20 -1.93
C TRP A 57 -18.82 1.65 -1.74
N VAL A 58 -19.73 2.62 -1.88
CA VAL A 58 -19.41 4.03 -1.64
C VAL A 58 -18.98 4.25 -0.20
N LEU A 59 -19.73 3.73 0.78
CA LEU A 59 -19.39 3.83 2.20
C LEU A 59 -18.05 3.15 2.52
N GLY A 60 -17.82 1.96 1.97
CA GLY A 60 -16.53 1.26 2.09
C GLY A 60 -15.37 2.07 1.51
N GLY A 61 -15.58 2.72 0.36
CA GLY A 61 -14.61 3.63 -0.25
C GLY A 61 -14.30 4.85 0.61
N VAL A 62 -15.31 5.46 1.22
CA VAL A 62 -15.12 6.59 2.16
C VAL A 62 -14.32 6.14 3.39
N ILE A 63 -14.67 5.00 4.00
CA ILE A 63 -13.93 4.47 5.15
C ILE A 63 -12.47 4.17 4.77
N ALA A 64 -12.24 3.56 3.61
CA ALA A 64 -10.89 3.28 3.11
C ALA A 64 -10.09 4.55 2.85
N ALA A 65 -10.72 5.60 2.30
CA ALA A 65 -10.07 6.89 2.08
C ALA A 65 -9.65 7.56 3.40
N LEU A 66 -10.53 7.55 4.40
CA LEU A 66 -10.21 8.07 5.74
C LEU A 66 -9.04 7.30 6.36
N GLY A 67 -9.06 5.97 6.30
CA GLY A 67 -7.94 5.13 6.76
C GLY A 67 -6.64 5.43 6.00
N GLY A 68 -6.73 5.60 4.68
CA GLY A 68 -5.59 5.95 3.83
C GLY A 68 -4.96 7.29 4.19
N LEU A 69 -5.78 8.31 4.51
CA LEU A 69 -5.29 9.61 4.98
C LEU A 69 -4.59 9.50 6.33
N THR A 70 -5.12 8.72 7.27
CA THR A 70 -4.46 8.44 8.55
C THR A 70 -3.09 7.77 8.32
N PHE A 71 -3.02 6.78 7.44
CA PHE A 71 -1.73 6.15 7.11
C PHE A 71 -0.78 7.09 6.37
N ALA A 72 -1.28 8.01 5.55
CA ALA A 72 -0.46 9.03 4.90
C ALA A 72 0.17 9.99 5.92
N GLU A 73 -0.58 10.41 6.93
CA GLU A 73 -0.07 11.23 8.04
C GLU A 73 1.02 10.48 8.82
N LEU A 74 0.77 9.21 9.19
CA LEU A 74 1.75 8.37 9.87
C LEU A 74 3.01 8.12 9.02
N GLY A 75 2.85 7.91 7.72
CA GLY A 75 3.97 7.73 6.78
C GLY A 75 4.80 9.00 6.59
N ALA A 76 4.18 10.18 6.69
CA ALA A 76 4.89 11.45 6.68
C ALA A 76 5.66 11.69 7.99
N LEU A 77 5.13 11.23 9.13
CA LEU A 77 5.79 11.31 10.44
C LEU A 77 7.00 10.37 10.54
N VAL A 78 6.92 9.17 9.98
CA VAL A 78 8.00 8.16 10.01
C VAL A 78 8.42 7.80 8.57
N PRO A 79 9.26 8.64 7.91
CA PRO A 79 9.65 8.46 6.51
C PRO A 79 10.76 7.40 6.34
N ARG A 80 10.57 6.22 6.92
CA ARG A 80 11.46 5.05 6.85
C ARG A 80 10.77 3.90 6.12
N ALA A 81 11.54 3.13 5.37
CA ALA A 81 11.03 1.92 4.73
C ALA A 81 10.75 0.85 5.81
N GLY A 82 9.53 0.31 5.84
CA GLY A 82 9.12 -0.70 6.83
C GLY A 82 7.65 -0.60 7.28
N GLY A 83 6.98 0.51 6.95
CA GLY A 83 5.54 0.68 7.20
C GLY A 83 5.20 0.59 8.68
N GLN A 84 4.18 -0.19 9.02
CA GLN A 84 3.67 -0.32 10.40
C GLN A 84 4.73 -0.84 11.39
N TYR A 85 5.69 -1.64 10.94
CA TYR A 85 6.76 -2.15 11.80
C TYR A 85 7.62 -1.00 12.36
N GLU A 86 8.01 -0.06 11.50
CA GLU A 86 8.84 1.09 11.89
C GLU A 86 8.07 2.09 12.77
N LEU A 87 6.75 2.14 12.64
CA LEU A 87 5.89 2.93 13.53
C LEU A 87 5.80 2.32 14.93
N LEU A 88 5.60 0.99 15.01
CA LEU A 88 5.44 0.27 16.28
C LEU A 88 6.77 0.03 17.00
N ARG A 89 7.88 0.02 16.28
CA ARG A 89 9.23 -0.15 16.85
C ARG A 89 9.61 0.98 17.82
N ASP A 90 9.13 2.19 17.54
CA ASP A 90 9.46 3.40 18.31
C ASP A 90 8.37 3.77 19.33
N ALA A 91 7.30 2.98 19.44
CA ALA A 91 6.17 3.16 20.36
C ALA A 91 6.33 2.33 21.64
#